data_AF-A0A7V1ALI6-F1
#
_entry.id   AF-A0A7V1ALI6-F1
#
_cell.length_a   1.000
_cell.length_b   1.000
_cell.length_c   1.000
_cell.angle_alpha   90.00
_cell.angle_beta   90.00
_cell.angle_gamma   90.00
#
_symmetry.space_group_name_H-M   'P 1'
#
loop_
_entity.id
_entity.type
_entity.pdbx_description
1 polymer ?
#
loop_
_entity_poly.entity_id
_entity_poly.type
_entity_poly.pdbx_seq_one_letter_code
_entity_poly.pdbx_strand_id
1 'polypeptide(L)'
;ISDPNGPYTDIEGQAVTLDGSGSTDSDGSIALYEWDIDNDGTYDYNLTLPVQSHTYAQNGTYTIKLRVTDDLGATDEATTTATISDTSPTADFTSSPTSGSAPLTVNFTNNSTGYDQPLSHEWDFDNDGIVDSSNQNPIYIYNNQGTYTVKLKVTDSDGSIDTLIRTNYIIVTPPVYSLTITKTGSGSGTVTSSLAGIDCGTDCTETYDEGTVVTLSAIPDAGSTFTGWTGGGCSGSDDCTVTMNADTDITATFDACSNPPARIDGATPVYYSTLQSAYDAAVDGDIIQSQAARFTEDFNINRNVSVILEGGYDCDYTTNIGKTILKGNMTTIDGTVEIGGFVME
;
A
#
# COMPACT_ATOMS: atom_id res chain seq x y z
N ILE A 1 25.46 -71.44 8.97
CA ILE A 1 26.03 -70.28 8.25
C ILE A 1 25.04 -69.14 8.40
N SER A 2 25.50 -68.06 9.02
CA SER A 2 24.75 -66.83 9.24
C SER A 2 24.76 -65.98 7.97
N ASP A 3 23.59 -65.45 7.61
CA ASP A 3 23.42 -64.46 6.55
C ASP A 3 22.38 -63.43 7.02
N PRO A 4 22.81 -62.21 7.35
CA PRO A 4 21.94 -61.15 7.83
C PRO A 4 21.23 -60.40 6.69
N ASN A 5 21.27 -60.86 5.42
CA ASN A 5 20.59 -60.29 4.24
C ASN A 5 20.72 -58.76 3.98
N GLY A 6 21.68 -58.07 4.60
CA GLY A 6 21.93 -56.66 4.29
C GLY A 6 22.86 -56.48 3.08
N PRO A 7 23.34 -55.24 2.80
CA PRO A 7 23.17 -54.04 3.61
C PRO A 7 21.74 -53.46 3.54
N TYR A 8 21.38 -52.70 4.57
CA TYR A 8 20.11 -52.00 4.72
C TYR A 8 20.27 -50.49 4.47
N THR A 9 19.20 -49.85 3.99
CA THR A 9 19.14 -48.40 3.82
C THR A 9 17.77 -47.87 4.23
N ASP A 10 17.74 -46.81 5.03
CA ASP A 10 16.50 -46.12 5.42
C ASP A 10 16.80 -44.65 5.80
N ILE A 11 15.79 -43.90 6.20
CA ILE A 11 15.93 -42.58 6.80
C ILE A 11 15.82 -42.69 8.33
N GLU A 12 16.41 -41.76 9.07
CA GLU A 12 16.35 -41.80 10.53
C GLU A 12 14.92 -41.70 11.07
N GLY A 13 14.71 -42.28 12.25
CA GLY A 13 13.37 -42.38 12.84
C GLY A 13 12.43 -43.37 12.14
N GLN A 14 12.81 -43.97 11.00
CA GLN A 14 12.05 -45.04 10.35
C GLN A 14 12.54 -46.42 10.75
N ALA A 15 11.68 -47.41 10.51
CA ALA A 15 11.87 -48.79 10.92
C ALA A 15 12.62 -49.60 9.84
N VAL A 16 13.87 -49.91 10.13
CA VAL A 16 14.69 -50.86 9.36
C VAL A 16 14.23 -52.29 9.67
N THR A 17 13.85 -53.03 8.64
CA THR A 17 13.53 -54.46 8.77
C THR A 17 14.79 -55.30 8.58
N LEU A 18 15.29 -55.86 9.67
CA LEU A 18 16.37 -56.84 9.72
C LEU A 18 15.82 -58.22 9.36
N ASP A 19 16.52 -58.96 8.51
CA ASP A 19 16.10 -60.26 8.00
C ASP A 19 17.25 -61.27 8.00
N GLY A 20 17.21 -62.24 8.91
CA GLY A 20 18.20 -63.32 9.01
C GLY A 20 17.82 -64.56 8.20
N SER A 21 16.75 -64.52 7.39
CA SER A 21 16.17 -65.70 6.74
C SER A 21 17.07 -66.33 5.66
N GLY A 22 18.14 -65.64 5.25
CA GLY A 22 19.18 -66.19 4.38
C GLY A 22 20.09 -67.19 5.09
N SER A 23 20.07 -67.24 6.42
CA SER A 23 20.89 -68.14 7.22
C SER A 23 20.49 -69.60 7.01
N THR A 24 21.47 -70.50 6.94
CA THR A 24 21.25 -71.92 6.66
C THR A 24 21.97 -72.83 7.64
N ASP A 25 21.35 -73.97 7.93
CA ASP A 25 21.94 -75.10 8.63
C ASP A 25 21.96 -76.35 7.72
N SER A 26 23.07 -77.08 7.68
CA SER A 26 23.28 -78.22 6.78
C SER A 26 22.72 -79.53 7.31
N ASP A 27 22.55 -79.64 8.62
CA ASP A 27 22.20 -80.87 9.33
C ASP A 27 21.00 -80.73 10.27
N GLY A 28 20.33 -79.58 10.25
CA GLY A 28 19.19 -79.31 11.10
C GLY A 28 18.44 -78.03 10.74
N SER A 29 18.06 -77.28 11.78
CA SER A 29 17.34 -76.02 11.66
C SER A 29 17.90 -74.96 12.60
N ILE A 30 17.79 -73.69 12.22
CA ILE A 30 18.19 -72.58 13.09
C ILE A 30 17.15 -72.40 14.20
N ALA A 31 17.59 -72.51 15.44
CA ALA A 31 16.75 -72.38 16.63
C ALA A 31 16.71 -70.94 17.19
N LEU A 32 17.76 -70.14 16.94
CA LEU A 32 17.91 -68.82 17.54
C LEU A 32 18.60 -67.83 16.59
N TYR A 33 18.09 -66.60 16.56
CA TYR A 33 18.65 -65.44 15.89
C TYR A 33 18.93 -64.36 16.93
N GLU A 34 20.20 -63.98 17.09
CA GLU A 34 20.64 -62.96 18.02
C GLU A 34 21.26 -61.79 17.24
N TRP A 35 20.69 -60.60 17.41
CA TRP A 35 21.14 -59.40 16.70
C TRP A 35 21.82 -58.44 17.68
N ASP A 36 22.98 -57.96 17.29
CA ASP A 36 23.78 -56.91 17.92
C ASP A 36 23.80 -55.74 16.90
N ILE A 37 22.97 -54.72 17.14
CA ILE A 37 22.60 -53.70 16.13
C ILE A 37 23.59 -52.55 16.01
N ASP A 38 24.50 -52.42 16.98
CA ASP A 38 25.56 -51.40 17.02
C ASP A 38 26.98 -52.00 17.10
N ASN A 39 27.08 -53.33 17.10
CA ASN A 39 28.32 -54.10 17.14
C ASN A 39 29.17 -53.81 18.39
N ASP A 40 28.53 -53.54 19.53
CA ASP A 40 29.20 -53.29 20.81
C ASP A 40 29.63 -54.57 21.55
N GLY A 41 29.18 -55.74 21.07
CA GLY A 41 29.44 -57.05 21.66
C GLY A 41 28.30 -57.57 22.57
N THR A 42 27.24 -56.79 22.74
CA THR A 42 26.00 -57.15 23.41
C THR A 42 24.93 -57.41 22.36
N TYR A 43 24.16 -58.49 22.53
CA TYR A 43 23.03 -58.78 21.64
C TYR A 43 21.77 -58.09 22.15
N ASP A 44 21.24 -57.16 21.36
CA ASP A 44 20.04 -56.36 21.65
C ASP A 44 18.74 -57.17 21.47
N TYR A 45 18.74 -58.09 20.50
CA TYR A 45 17.59 -58.95 20.21
C TYR A 45 18.00 -60.41 20.25
N ASN A 46 17.11 -61.24 20.80
CA ASN A 46 17.25 -62.69 20.85
C ASN A 46 15.88 -63.30 20.53
N LEU A 47 15.76 -63.92 19.35
CA LEU A 47 14.49 -64.24 18.69
C LEU A 47 14.52 -65.65 18.12
N THR A 48 13.36 -66.27 18.00
CA THR A 48 13.18 -67.55 17.29
C THR A 48 12.71 -67.38 15.85
N LEU A 49 12.40 -66.15 15.42
CA LEU A 49 12.06 -65.79 14.06
C LEU A 49 13.18 -64.95 13.43
N PRO A 50 13.42 -65.07 12.11
CA PRO A 50 14.54 -64.40 11.46
C PRO A 50 14.35 -62.90 11.26
N VAL A 51 13.12 -62.38 11.33
CA VAL A 51 12.80 -60.99 11.00
C VAL A 51 12.60 -60.16 12.27
N GLN A 52 13.23 -58.99 12.33
CA GLN A 52 13.13 -58.02 13.40
C GLN A 52 13.08 -56.60 12.85
N SER A 53 12.40 -55.68 13.53
CA SER A 53 12.43 -54.26 13.19
C SER A 53 13.29 -53.47 14.18
N HIS A 54 14.10 -52.53 13.69
CA HIS A 54 14.86 -51.60 14.52
C HIS A 54 14.78 -50.18 13.95
N THR A 55 14.79 -49.16 14.81
CA THR A 55 14.77 -47.75 14.39
C THR A 55 16.00 -47.05 14.94
N TYR A 56 16.81 -46.51 14.04
CA TYR A 56 17.96 -45.68 14.38
C TYR A 56 17.51 -44.24 14.54
N ALA A 57 17.86 -43.64 15.69
CA ALA A 57 17.44 -42.29 16.02
C ALA A 57 18.18 -41.21 15.24
N GLN A 58 19.46 -41.44 14.90
CA GLN A 58 20.28 -40.53 14.09
C GLN A 58 20.63 -41.17 12.75
N ASN A 59 20.94 -40.31 11.78
CA ASN A 59 21.68 -40.66 10.58
C ASN A 59 23.05 -41.32 10.90
N GLY A 60 23.57 -42.08 9.94
CA GLY A 60 24.88 -42.72 10.07
C GLY A 60 24.98 -44.04 9.35
N THR A 61 26.12 -44.72 9.53
CA THR A 61 26.29 -46.10 9.09
C THR A 61 26.57 -46.96 10.30
N TYR A 62 25.64 -47.86 10.59
CA TYR A 62 25.70 -48.78 11.72
C TYR A 62 26.17 -50.15 11.23
N THR A 63 27.06 -50.78 11.99
CA THR A 63 27.44 -52.18 11.74
C THR A 63 26.55 -53.06 12.60
N ILE A 64 25.90 -54.04 11.97
CA ILE A 64 25.00 -54.99 12.62
C ILE A 64 25.67 -56.36 12.57
N LYS A 65 25.64 -57.10 13.67
CA LYS A 65 26.07 -58.49 13.76
C LYS A 65 24.87 -59.39 14.02
N LEU A 66 24.75 -60.47 13.24
CA LEU A 66 23.83 -61.57 13.48
C LEU A 66 24.63 -62.79 13.95
N ARG A 67 24.23 -63.36 15.09
CA ARG A 67 24.60 -64.72 15.49
C ARG A 67 23.39 -65.64 15.34
N VAL A 68 23.60 -66.76 14.67
CA VAL A 68 22.61 -67.84 14.63
C VAL A 68 23.06 -69.02 15.47
N THR A 69 22.14 -69.67 16.17
CA THR A 69 22.37 -70.94 16.87
C THR A 69 21.44 -72.02 16.32
N ASP A 70 21.97 -73.18 15.95
CA ASP A 70 21.19 -74.31 15.45
C ASP A 70 20.51 -75.12 16.58
N ASP A 71 19.75 -76.16 16.22
CA ASP A 71 19.07 -77.05 17.15
C ASP A 71 20.00 -78.01 17.91
N LEU A 72 21.30 -78.03 17.56
CA LEU A 72 22.36 -78.80 18.22
C LEU A 72 23.32 -77.92 19.05
N GLY A 73 23.12 -76.60 19.04
CA GLY A 73 23.90 -75.61 19.79
C GLY A 73 25.15 -75.07 19.08
N ALA A 74 25.37 -75.36 17.79
CA ALA A 74 26.46 -74.75 17.04
C ALA A 74 26.09 -73.31 16.64
N THR A 75 27.09 -72.43 16.59
CA THR A 75 26.88 -71.01 16.30
C THR A 75 27.74 -70.52 15.14
N ASP A 76 27.23 -69.53 14.42
CA ASP A 76 27.97 -68.79 13.38
C ASP A 76 27.57 -67.31 13.43
N GLU A 77 28.51 -66.42 13.09
CA GLU A 77 28.33 -64.97 13.15
C GLU A 77 28.69 -64.31 11.81
N ALA A 78 27.88 -63.34 11.39
CA ALA A 78 28.11 -62.51 10.21
C ALA A 78 27.70 -61.08 10.48
N THR A 79 28.33 -60.14 9.78
CA THR A 79 28.01 -58.72 9.88
C THR A 79 27.45 -58.16 8.59
N THR A 80 26.67 -57.09 8.73
CA THR A 80 26.21 -56.24 7.64
C THR A 80 26.12 -54.79 8.12
N THR A 81 25.65 -53.88 7.27
CA THR A 81 25.51 -52.47 7.61
C THR A 81 24.10 -51.97 7.40
N ALA A 82 23.66 -51.02 8.21
CA ALA A 82 22.52 -50.16 7.92
C ALA A 82 23.00 -48.72 7.70
N THR A 83 22.72 -48.16 6.53
CA THR A 83 23.00 -46.75 6.22
C THR A 83 21.71 -45.95 6.36
N ILE A 84 21.69 -45.07 7.34
CA ILE A 84 20.57 -44.24 7.74
C ILE A 84 20.85 -42.82 7.26
N SER A 85 20.03 -42.32 6.34
CA SER A 85 20.16 -40.95 5.85
C SER A 85 19.39 -39.96 6.73
N ASP A 86 19.93 -38.76 6.76
CA ASP A 86 19.38 -37.57 7.41
C ASP A 86 18.04 -37.13 6.81
N THR A 87 17.17 -36.57 7.66
CA THR A 87 15.90 -35.96 7.30
C THR A 87 15.99 -34.44 7.40
N SER A 88 16.27 -33.80 6.26
CA SER A 88 16.36 -32.34 6.18
C SER A 88 15.10 -31.64 6.73
N PRO A 89 15.25 -30.44 7.33
CA PRO A 89 14.12 -29.68 7.82
C PRO A 89 13.24 -29.20 6.66
N THR A 90 12.06 -28.69 6.98
CA THR A 90 11.14 -28.04 6.05
C THR A 90 10.93 -26.60 6.50
N ALA A 91 11.41 -25.65 5.69
CA ALA A 91 11.28 -24.23 5.92
C ALA A 91 9.84 -23.77 5.63
N ASP A 92 9.20 -23.14 6.60
CA ASP A 92 7.93 -22.43 6.40
C ASP A 92 7.81 -21.22 7.33
N PHE A 93 7.08 -20.22 6.85
CA PHE A 93 6.73 -19.03 7.60
C PHE A 93 5.50 -18.30 7.07
N THR A 94 4.90 -17.52 7.95
CA THR A 94 3.84 -16.53 7.66
C THR A 94 4.23 -15.15 8.18
N SER A 95 3.51 -14.11 7.74
CA SER A 95 3.67 -12.75 8.25
C SER A 95 2.34 -12.01 8.36
N SER A 96 2.32 -10.96 9.18
CA SER A 96 1.18 -10.04 9.29
C SER A 96 1.63 -8.64 9.74
N PRO A 97 1.18 -7.57 9.06
CA PRO A 97 0.47 -7.56 7.77
C PRO A 97 1.40 -7.89 6.58
N THR A 98 0.84 -8.18 5.40
CA THR A 98 1.59 -8.34 4.14
C THR A 98 1.52 -7.11 3.23
N SER A 99 0.76 -6.08 3.61
CA SER A 99 0.72 -4.81 2.90
C SER A 99 0.35 -3.63 3.79
N GLY A 100 0.73 -2.43 3.38
CA GLY A 100 0.42 -1.16 4.06
C GLY A 100 1.35 -0.03 3.62
N SER A 101 1.15 1.17 4.16
CA SER A 101 2.01 2.33 3.87
C SER A 101 3.31 2.30 4.67
N ALA A 102 4.37 2.88 4.11
CA ALA A 102 5.61 3.10 4.83
C ALA A 102 5.42 4.10 6.01
N PRO A 103 6.13 3.91 7.15
CA PRO A 103 6.87 2.71 7.51
C PRO A 103 5.94 1.56 7.90
N LEU A 104 6.16 0.37 7.30
CA LEU A 104 5.34 -0.81 7.57
C LEU A 104 6.07 -1.76 8.54
N THR A 105 5.53 -1.90 9.75
CA THR A 105 5.99 -2.90 10.74
C THR A 105 5.31 -4.24 10.48
N VAL A 106 6.10 -5.28 10.20
CA VAL A 106 5.62 -6.64 9.92
C VAL A 106 6.12 -7.61 10.98
N ASN A 107 5.21 -8.44 11.49
CA ASN A 107 5.55 -9.55 12.38
C ASN A 107 5.67 -10.83 11.55
N PHE A 108 6.78 -11.55 11.70
CA PHE A 108 7.01 -12.84 11.06
C PHE A 108 6.83 -13.97 12.07
N THR A 109 6.26 -15.08 11.61
CA THR A 109 6.10 -16.31 12.39
C THR A 109 6.75 -17.45 11.66
N ASN A 110 7.73 -18.10 12.30
CA ASN A 110 8.31 -19.34 11.80
C ASN A 110 7.35 -20.50 12.04
N ASN A 111 7.07 -21.27 10.98
CA ASN A 111 6.30 -22.51 11.02
C ASN A 111 7.15 -23.71 10.55
N SER A 112 8.47 -23.56 10.56
CA SER A 112 9.38 -24.58 10.04
C SER A 112 9.38 -25.81 10.95
N THR A 113 9.54 -26.97 10.35
CA THR A 113 9.59 -28.26 11.06
C THR A 113 10.89 -28.97 10.74
N GLY A 114 11.39 -29.79 11.65
CA GLY A 114 12.56 -30.64 11.41
C GLY A 114 12.57 -31.78 12.42
N TYR A 115 13.06 -32.94 12.00
CA TYR A 115 13.21 -34.08 12.89
C TYR A 115 14.29 -33.78 13.95
N ASP A 116 15.44 -33.30 13.49
CA ASP A 116 16.54 -32.86 14.35
C ASP A 116 16.34 -31.42 14.85
N GLN A 117 16.54 -31.25 16.16
CA GLN A 117 16.27 -30.02 16.89
C GLN A 117 17.46 -29.66 17.78
N PRO A 118 17.69 -28.36 18.04
CA PRO A 118 16.89 -27.21 17.63
C PRO A 118 17.18 -26.74 16.19
N LEU A 119 16.17 -26.16 15.53
CA LEU A 119 16.38 -25.41 14.29
C LEU A 119 16.97 -24.02 14.57
N SER A 120 17.98 -23.65 13.78
CA SER A 120 18.47 -22.27 13.65
C SER A 120 17.82 -21.57 12.45
N HIS A 121 17.79 -20.23 12.48
CA HIS A 121 17.05 -19.41 11.53
C HIS A 121 17.94 -18.30 10.98
N GLU A 122 17.87 -18.08 9.68
CA GLU A 122 18.48 -16.95 8.98
C GLU A 122 17.41 -16.29 8.11
N TRP A 123 17.01 -15.08 8.50
CA TRP A 123 16.02 -14.26 7.78
C TRP A 123 16.72 -13.20 6.94
N ASP A 124 16.23 -13.04 5.72
CA ASP A 124 16.65 -12.03 4.75
C ASP A 124 15.35 -11.44 4.18
N PHE A 125 15.01 -10.22 4.60
CA PHE A 125 13.68 -9.62 4.42
C PHE A 125 13.51 -8.89 3.09
N ASP A 126 14.61 -8.60 2.39
CA ASP A 126 14.59 -7.97 1.07
C ASP A 126 15.30 -8.80 -0.03
N ASN A 127 15.81 -9.97 0.33
CA ASN A 127 16.49 -10.92 -0.55
C ASN A 127 17.76 -10.32 -1.19
N ASP A 128 18.46 -9.45 -0.47
CA ASP A 128 19.73 -8.85 -0.92
C ASP A 128 20.95 -9.76 -0.69
N GLY A 129 20.77 -10.87 0.03
CA GLY A 129 21.81 -11.83 0.36
C GLY A 129 22.50 -11.58 1.70
N ILE A 130 22.07 -10.58 2.46
CA ILE A 130 22.50 -10.28 3.82
C ILE A 130 21.45 -10.82 4.80
N VAL A 131 21.91 -11.43 5.89
CA VAL A 131 21.01 -11.91 6.95
C VAL A 131 20.65 -10.73 7.86
N ASP A 132 19.35 -10.43 7.95
CA ASP A 132 18.78 -9.38 8.79
C ASP A 132 18.49 -9.85 10.22
N SER A 133 18.12 -11.11 10.41
CA SER A 133 17.75 -11.63 11.74
C SER A 133 17.99 -13.12 11.90
N SER A 134 18.25 -13.53 13.13
CA SER A 134 18.32 -14.93 13.55
C SER A 134 17.27 -15.31 14.61
N ASN A 135 16.34 -14.39 14.91
CA ASN A 135 15.26 -14.66 15.86
C ASN A 135 14.25 -15.63 15.22
N GLN A 136 13.63 -16.51 16.01
CA GLN A 136 12.61 -17.43 15.51
C GLN A 136 11.38 -16.67 14.94
N ASN A 137 10.89 -15.65 15.65
CA ASN A 137 9.74 -14.84 15.23
C ASN A 137 10.12 -13.35 15.25
N PRO A 138 10.79 -12.85 14.20
CA PRO A 138 11.30 -11.48 14.15
C PRO A 138 10.20 -10.46 13.83
N ILE A 139 10.47 -9.20 14.20
CA ILE A 139 9.71 -8.03 13.76
C ILE A 139 10.65 -7.22 12.87
N TYR A 140 10.17 -6.80 11.71
CA TYR A 140 10.94 -5.98 10.76
C TYR A 140 10.14 -4.76 10.30
N ILE A 141 10.82 -3.65 10.06
CA ILE A 141 10.20 -2.38 9.64
C ILE A 141 10.69 -2.05 8.23
N TYR A 142 9.77 -2.04 7.27
CA TYR A 142 10.04 -1.58 5.92
C TYR A 142 9.80 -0.06 5.83
N ASN A 143 10.89 0.71 5.82
CA ASN A 143 10.83 2.18 5.87
C ASN A 143 10.49 2.84 4.53
N ASN A 144 10.66 2.13 3.42
CA ASN A 144 10.47 2.66 2.08
C ASN A 144 9.36 1.89 1.37
N GLN A 145 8.67 2.57 0.44
CA GLN A 145 7.76 1.89 -0.48
C GLN A 145 8.52 0.86 -1.32
N GLY A 146 7.85 -0.23 -1.69
CA GLY A 146 8.46 -1.29 -2.46
C GLY A 146 7.68 -2.58 -2.41
N THR A 147 8.18 -3.56 -3.15
CA THR A 147 7.69 -4.93 -3.11
C THR A 147 8.86 -5.82 -2.74
N TYR A 148 8.77 -6.47 -1.58
CA TYR A 148 9.89 -7.17 -0.95
C TYR A 148 9.72 -8.68 -1.05
N THR A 149 10.82 -9.36 -1.35
CA THR A 149 10.91 -10.83 -1.35
C THR A 149 11.56 -11.25 -0.05
N VAL A 150 10.92 -12.16 0.69
CA VAL A 150 11.43 -12.63 1.99
C VAL A 150 11.97 -14.04 1.84
N LYS A 151 13.19 -14.26 2.35
CA LYS A 151 13.84 -15.57 2.43
C LYS A 151 14.01 -15.96 3.90
N LEU A 152 13.66 -17.21 4.19
CA LEU A 152 14.00 -17.88 5.43
C LEU A 152 14.83 -19.11 5.08
N LYS A 153 16.01 -19.21 5.67
CA LYS A 153 16.79 -20.45 5.71
C LYS A 153 16.76 -21.02 7.12
N VAL A 154 16.49 -22.31 7.24
CA VAL A 154 16.58 -23.06 8.49
C VAL A 154 17.66 -24.12 8.39
N THR A 155 18.38 -24.33 9.50
CA THR A 155 19.42 -25.38 9.62
C THR A 155 19.15 -26.17 10.89
N ASP A 156 19.13 -27.49 10.81
CA ASP A 156 18.99 -28.37 11.98
C ASP A 156 20.32 -28.55 12.75
N SER A 157 20.34 -29.43 13.75
CA SER A 157 21.52 -29.69 14.57
C SER A 157 22.62 -30.45 13.85
N ASP A 158 22.28 -31.17 12.78
CA ASP A 158 23.17 -32.04 12.03
C ASP A 158 23.76 -31.30 10.81
N GLY A 159 23.28 -30.09 10.55
CA GLY A 159 23.76 -29.15 9.55
C GLY A 159 23.00 -29.20 8.24
N SER A 160 21.91 -29.98 8.19
CA SER A 160 21.00 -30.04 7.05
C SER A 160 20.19 -28.75 6.96
N ILE A 161 19.93 -28.31 5.73
CA ILE A 161 19.32 -27.00 5.47
C ILE A 161 18.09 -27.13 4.58
N ASP A 162 17.13 -26.24 4.82
CA ASP A 162 16.08 -25.93 3.85
C ASP A 162 15.85 -24.43 3.78
N THR A 163 15.35 -23.96 2.64
CA THR A 163 15.15 -22.53 2.37
C THR A 163 13.82 -22.28 1.68
N LEU A 164 13.01 -21.40 2.25
CA LEU A 164 11.78 -20.90 1.64
C LEU A 164 11.96 -19.44 1.21
N ILE A 165 11.62 -19.17 -0.06
CA ILE A 165 11.57 -17.81 -0.61
C ILE A 165 10.11 -17.50 -0.97
N ARG A 166 9.57 -16.42 -0.39
CA ARG A 166 8.28 -15.85 -0.79
C ARG A 166 8.53 -14.59 -1.60
N THR A 167 8.37 -14.69 -2.93
CA THR A 167 8.56 -13.58 -3.87
C THR A 167 7.43 -12.57 -3.80
N ASN A 168 7.76 -11.27 -3.86
CA ASN A 168 6.78 -10.18 -3.82
C ASN A 168 5.77 -10.30 -2.65
N TYR A 169 6.28 -10.68 -1.48
CA TYR A 169 5.46 -11.10 -0.36
C TYR A 169 4.95 -9.94 0.50
N ILE A 170 5.78 -8.92 0.70
CA ILE A 170 5.41 -7.70 1.43
C ILE A 170 5.30 -6.54 0.45
N ILE A 171 4.15 -5.87 0.42
CA ILE A 171 3.89 -4.72 -0.46
C ILE A 171 3.75 -3.46 0.39
N VAL A 172 4.72 -2.57 0.27
CA VAL A 172 4.75 -1.30 0.98
C VAL A 172 4.39 -0.18 0.00
N THR A 173 3.31 0.53 0.28
CA THR A 173 2.89 1.70 -0.49
C THR A 173 3.50 2.98 0.09
N PRO A 174 3.53 4.09 -0.66
CA PRO A 174 3.87 5.39 -0.08
C PRO A 174 2.93 5.75 1.08
N PRO A 175 3.36 6.60 2.04
CA PRO A 175 2.44 7.23 2.97
C PRO A 175 1.51 8.18 2.22
N VAL A 176 0.33 8.44 2.79
CA VAL A 176 -0.65 9.39 2.26
C VAL A 176 -0.69 10.64 3.13
N TYR A 177 -0.86 11.79 2.50
CA TYR A 177 -0.96 13.10 3.16
C TYR A 177 -2.19 13.86 2.70
N SER A 178 -2.81 14.59 3.63
CA SER A 178 -3.98 15.42 3.37
C SER A 178 -3.58 16.78 2.80
N LEU A 179 -4.24 17.21 1.73
CA LEU A 179 -4.21 18.58 1.22
C LEU A 179 -5.55 19.25 1.52
N THR A 180 -5.53 20.32 2.31
CA THR A 180 -6.72 21.09 2.68
C THR A 180 -6.66 22.50 2.12
N ILE A 181 -7.72 22.90 1.41
CA ILE A 181 -7.87 24.25 0.87
C ILE A 181 -8.87 25.03 1.72
N THR A 182 -8.44 26.17 2.25
CA THR A 182 -9.34 27.12 2.92
C THR A 182 -9.58 28.32 2.01
N LYS A 183 -10.84 28.63 1.71
CA LYS A 183 -11.19 29.89 1.04
C LYS A 183 -11.45 30.99 2.07
N THR A 184 -10.88 32.15 1.84
CA THR A 184 -11.04 33.33 2.71
C THR A 184 -11.25 34.60 1.89
N GLY A 185 -11.54 35.70 2.58
CA GLY A 185 -11.74 37.01 1.98
C GLY A 185 -13.22 37.38 1.84
N SER A 186 -13.46 38.55 1.26
CA SER A 186 -14.80 39.14 1.12
C SER A 186 -15.54 38.73 -0.15
N GLY A 187 -14.82 38.15 -1.11
CA GLY A 187 -15.34 37.66 -2.38
C GLY A 187 -15.58 36.16 -2.38
N SER A 188 -15.83 35.61 -3.56
CA SER A 188 -16.01 34.18 -3.78
C SER A 188 -15.28 33.70 -5.03
N GLY A 189 -15.17 32.39 -5.15
CA GLY A 189 -14.49 31.72 -6.26
C GLY A 189 -14.39 30.23 -6.03
N THR A 190 -13.86 29.55 -7.02
CA THR A 190 -13.57 28.11 -7.00
C THR A 190 -12.06 27.88 -7.06
N VAL A 191 -11.62 26.79 -6.43
CA VAL A 191 -10.26 26.28 -6.55
C VAL A 191 -10.34 24.86 -7.08
N THR A 192 -9.58 24.56 -8.12
CA THR A 192 -9.50 23.22 -8.72
C THR A 192 -8.06 22.74 -8.69
N SER A 193 -7.84 21.43 -8.72
CA SER A 193 -6.51 20.85 -8.91
C SER A 193 -6.33 20.18 -10.28
N SER A 194 -5.07 19.99 -10.66
CA SER A 194 -4.66 19.24 -11.86
C SER A 194 -4.96 17.74 -11.77
N LEU A 195 -5.17 17.23 -10.56
CA LEU A 195 -5.56 15.85 -10.28
C LEU A 195 -7.03 15.81 -9.85
N ALA A 196 -7.65 14.63 -9.84
CA ALA A 196 -8.98 14.52 -9.26
C ALA A 196 -8.93 14.79 -7.73
N GLY A 197 -10.07 15.25 -7.17
CA GLY A 197 -10.27 15.42 -5.73
C GLY A 197 -10.63 16.85 -5.35
N ILE A 198 -9.72 17.80 -5.53
CA ILE A 198 -9.96 19.20 -5.14
C ILE A 198 -10.81 19.91 -6.20
N ASP A 199 -12.05 20.20 -5.84
CA ASP A 199 -12.95 21.17 -6.48
C ASP A 199 -13.64 21.96 -5.37
N CYS A 200 -12.89 22.91 -4.82
CA CYS A 200 -13.27 23.70 -3.67
C CYS A 200 -14.29 24.79 -4.05
N GLY A 201 -15.41 24.33 -4.61
CA GLY A 201 -16.77 24.84 -4.41
C GLY A 201 -17.62 23.87 -3.58
N THR A 202 -17.27 22.58 -3.57
CA THR A 202 -17.95 21.52 -2.80
C THR A 202 -17.00 20.62 -2.00
N ASP A 203 -15.79 20.38 -2.51
CA ASP A 203 -14.79 19.53 -1.84
C ASP A 203 -13.43 20.23 -1.79
N CYS A 204 -12.96 20.46 -0.56
CA CYS A 204 -11.76 21.23 -0.28
C CYS A 204 -10.69 20.39 0.44
N THR A 205 -10.86 19.08 0.54
CA THR A 205 -9.90 18.21 1.23
C THR A 205 -9.73 16.90 0.47
N GLU A 206 -8.49 16.57 0.11
CA GLU A 206 -8.16 15.31 -0.56
C GLU A 206 -6.85 14.73 -0.04
N THR A 207 -6.69 13.41 -0.13
CA THR A 207 -5.44 12.72 0.22
C THR A 207 -4.65 12.33 -1.03
N TYR A 208 -3.33 12.47 -0.94
CA TYR A 208 -2.41 12.11 -2.01
C TYR A 208 -1.23 11.30 -1.46
N ASP A 209 -0.71 10.38 -2.27
CA ASP A 209 0.51 9.64 -1.96
C ASP A 209 1.71 10.61 -1.83
N GLU A 210 2.67 10.27 -0.97
CA GLU A 210 3.92 11.00 -0.81
C GLU A 210 4.63 11.25 -2.16
N GLY A 211 5.15 12.46 -2.32
CA GLY A 211 5.84 12.89 -3.53
C GLY A 211 4.91 13.28 -4.69
N THR A 212 3.59 13.11 -4.55
CA THR A 212 2.63 13.58 -5.56
C THR A 212 2.73 15.09 -5.73
N VAL A 213 2.83 15.55 -6.97
CA VAL A 213 2.83 16.97 -7.32
C VAL A 213 1.43 17.39 -7.76
N VAL A 214 0.84 18.35 -7.04
CA VAL A 214 -0.51 18.88 -7.28
C VAL A 214 -0.38 20.35 -7.69
N THR A 215 -0.98 20.73 -8.81
CA THR A 215 -1.11 22.14 -9.21
C THR A 215 -2.54 22.60 -8.96
N LEU A 216 -2.70 23.71 -8.27
CA LEU A 216 -3.96 24.35 -7.89
C LEU A 216 -4.15 25.63 -8.71
N SER A 217 -5.35 25.78 -9.25
CA SER A 217 -5.78 26.98 -9.97
C SER A 217 -7.03 27.56 -9.30
N ALA A 218 -7.03 28.89 -9.15
CA ALA A 218 -8.15 29.64 -8.59
C ALA A 218 -8.87 30.39 -9.70
N ILE A 219 -10.20 30.29 -9.72
CA ILE A 219 -11.06 31.03 -10.63
C ILE A 219 -11.99 31.89 -9.77
N PRO A 220 -11.81 33.22 -9.74
CA PRO A 220 -12.72 34.08 -9.00
C PRO A 220 -14.12 34.05 -9.61
N ASP A 221 -15.14 34.08 -8.77
CA ASP A 221 -16.50 34.25 -9.24
C ASP A 221 -16.70 35.69 -9.72
N ALA A 222 -17.78 35.85 -10.49
CA ALA A 222 -18.37 37.14 -10.79
C ALA A 222 -18.41 38.08 -9.54
N GLY A 223 -17.72 39.21 -9.61
CA GLY A 223 -17.73 40.29 -8.61
C GLY A 223 -16.59 40.15 -7.61
N SER A 224 -15.66 39.23 -7.87
CA SER A 224 -14.53 38.93 -7.01
C SER A 224 -13.21 38.97 -7.80
N THR A 225 -12.12 39.18 -7.06
CA THR A 225 -10.74 39.00 -7.53
C THR A 225 -10.09 37.91 -6.73
N PHE A 226 -9.21 37.14 -7.36
CA PHE A 226 -8.30 36.25 -6.64
C PHE A 226 -7.07 37.05 -6.23
N THR A 227 -6.85 37.22 -4.93
CA THR A 227 -5.77 38.07 -4.39
C THR A 227 -4.50 37.28 -4.06
N GLY A 228 -4.63 35.96 -3.93
CA GLY A 228 -3.51 35.04 -3.93
C GLY A 228 -3.61 33.86 -2.97
N TRP A 229 -2.55 33.07 -2.99
CA TRP A 229 -2.33 31.92 -2.11
C TRP A 229 -1.52 32.30 -0.88
N THR A 230 -1.74 31.58 0.22
CA THR A 230 -0.83 31.53 1.36
C THR A 230 -0.82 30.13 1.96
N GLY A 231 0.32 29.69 2.52
CA GLY A 231 0.45 28.35 3.11
C GLY A 231 0.90 27.28 2.11
N GLY A 232 1.32 26.12 2.62
CA GLY A 232 1.81 24.99 1.81
C GLY A 232 2.94 25.28 0.82
N GLY A 233 3.73 26.35 1.06
CA GLY A 233 4.77 26.80 0.13
C GLY A 233 4.27 27.67 -1.02
N CYS A 234 2.96 27.93 -1.11
CA CYS A 234 2.36 28.77 -2.13
C CYS A 234 2.20 30.22 -1.68
N SER A 235 2.43 31.14 -2.63
CA SER A 235 2.28 32.58 -2.45
C SER A 235 2.03 33.26 -3.80
N GLY A 236 1.40 34.45 -3.78
CA GLY A 236 1.09 35.20 -4.99
C GLY A 236 -0.18 34.70 -5.69
N SER A 237 -0.44 35.20 -6.90
CA SER A 237 -1.69 34.98 -7.64
C SER A 237 -1.58 33.98 -8.79
N ASP A 238 -0.37 33.51 -9.11
CA ASP A 238 -0.15 32.48 -10.12
C ASP A 238 -0.63 31.10 -9.62
N ASP A 239 -0.69 30.10 -10.49
CA ASP A 239 -1.01 28.73 -10.10
C ASP A 239 -0.07 28.23 -9.00
N CYS A 240 -0.65 27.57 -8.00
CA CYS A 240 0.07 27.06 -6.84
C CYS A 240 0.45 25.61 -7.06
N THR A 241 1.76 25.30 -7.09
CA THR A 241 2.23 23.91 -7.20
C THR A 241 2.81 23.44 -5.88
N VAL A 242 2.30 22.32 -5.37
CA VAL A 242 2.71 21.71 -4.11
C VAL A 242 3.17 20.26 -4.33
N THR A 243 4.22 19.84 -3.62
CA THR A 243 4.63 18.43 -3.54
C THR A 243 4.22 17.88 -2.18
N MET A 244 3.42 16.82 -2.17
CA MET A 244 2.81 16.25 -0.97
C MET A 244 3.82 15.41 -0.20
N ASN A 245 4.50 16.00 0.79
CA ASN A 245 5.45 15.30 1.67
C ASN A 245 5.06 15.39 3.16
N ALA A 246 3.93 16.03 3.44
CA ALA A 246 3.31 16.18 4.74
C ALA A 246 1.86 16.65 4.53
N ASP A 247 1.04 16.54 5.58
CA ASP A 247 -0.26 17.22 5.60
C ASP A 247 -0.04 18.71 5.35
N THR A 248 -0.81 19.26 4.41
CA THR A 248 -0.60 20.60 3.89
C THR A 248 -1.90 21.38 3.87
N ASP A 249 -1.88 22.55 4.50
CA ASP A 249 -2.97 23.52 4.45
C ASP A 249 -2.60 24.71 3.56
N ILE A 250 -3.48 25.06 2.63
CA ILE A 250 -3.32 26.19 1.72
C ILE A 250 -4.57 27.06 1.80
N THR A 251 -4.38 28.37 1.89
CA THR A 251 -5.44 29.37 1.87
C THR A 251 -5.48 30.07 0.52
N ALA A 252 -6.65 30.08 -0.11
CA ALA A 252 -6.98 30.86 -1.29
C ALA A 252 -7.78 32.09 -0.84
N THR A 253 -7.30 33.29 -1.13
CA THR A 253 -8.03 34.52 -0.78
C THR A 253 -8.71 35.13 -2.00
N PHE A 254 -10.01 35.34 -1.87
CA PHE A 254 -10.84 36.03 -2.85
C PHE A 254 -11.44 37.27 -2.20
N ASP A 255 -11.27 38.45 -2.82
CA ASP A 255 -11.87 39.68 -2.34
C ASP A 255 -12.89 40.22 -3.31
N ALA A 256 -13.98 40.77 -2.78
CA ALA A 256 -14.98 41.45 -3.58
C ALA A 256 -14.33 42.65 -4.29
N CYS A 257 -14.79 42.96 -5.50
CA CYS A 257 -14.30 44.13 -6.24
C CYS A 257 -14.37 45.38 -5.34
N SER A 258 -13.30 46.18 -5.34
CA SER A 258 -13.21 47.40 -4.53
C SER A 258 -14.16 48.52 -5.00
N ASN A 259 -14.60 48.45 -6.25
CA ASN A 259 -15.57 49.37 -6.83
C ASN A 259 -16.99 48.78 -6.79
N PRO A 260 -18.02 49.62 -6.65
CA PRO A 260 -19.42 49.20 -6.80
C PRO A 260 -19.68 48.46 -8.12
N PRO A 261 -20.66 47.54 -8.17
CA PRO A 261 -20.88 46.60 -9.25
C PRO A 261 -21.48 47.20 -10.54
N ALA A 262 -21.94 48.46 -10.51
CA ALA A 262 -22.36 49.18 -11.70
C ALA A 262 -21.64 50.54 -11.81
N ARG A 263 -21.41 51.02 -13.03
CA ARG A 263 -20.93 52.37 -13.30
C ARG A 263 -21.54 52.94 -14.58
N ILE A 264 -21.68 54.25 -14.65
CA ILE A 264 -21.88 54.95 -15.93
C ILE A 264 -20.50 55.21 -16.53
N ASP A 265 -20.28 54.74 -17.77
CA ASP A 265 -19.02 54.91 -18.50
C ASP A 265 -18.81 56.36 -18.97
N GLY A 266 -17.55 56.75 -19.16
CA GLY A 266 -17.18 58.09 -19.60
C GLY A 266 -15.79 58.52 -19.13
N ALA A 267 -15.41 59.77 -19.46
CA ALA A 267 -14.08 60.32 -19.09
C ALA A 267 -13.83 60.37 -17.57
N THR A 268 -14.90 60.43 -16.77
CA THR A 268 -14.87 60.33 -15.31
C THR A 268 -16.00 59.39 -14.86
N PRO A 269 -15.73 58.08 -14.78
CA PRO A 269 -16.77 57.11 -14.44
C PRO A 269 -17.37 57.36 -13.05
N VAL A 270 -18.68 57.19 -12.92
CA VAL A 270 -19.41 57.30 -11.64
C VAL A 270 -19.93 55.92 -11.26
N TYR A 271 -19.66 55.49 -10.04
CA TYR A 271 -19.95 54.14 -9.56
C TYR A 271 -21.20 54.11 -8.67
N TYR A 272 -21.96 53.02 -8.80
CA TYR A 272 -23.26 52.81 -8.21
C TYR A 272 -23.35 51.41 -7.60
N SER A 273 -23.89 51.31 -6.39
CA SER A 273 -24.03 50.03 -5.68
C SER A 273 -25.10 49.12 -6.26
N THR A 274 -26.04 49.68 -7.03
CA THR A 274 -27.17 48.96 -7.64
C THR A 274 -27.31 49.33 -9.10
N LEU A 275 -27.83 48.41 -9.92
CA LEU A 275 -28.09 48.67 -11.33
C LEU A 275 -29.19 49.74 -11.48
N GLN A 276 -30.19 49.73 -10.58
CA GLN A 276 -31.24 50.74 -10.55
C GLN A 276 -30.69 52.15 -10.30
N SER A 277 -29.77 52.33 -9.35
CA SER A 277 -29.24 53.68 -9.06
C SER A 277 -28.37 54.23 -10.19
N ALA A 278 -27.65 53.36 -10.91
CA ALA A 278 -26.98 53.75 -12.15
C ALA A 278 -28.00 54.20 -13.22
N TYR A 279 -29.06 53.42 -13.42
CA TYR A 279 -30.13 53.77 -14.36
C TYR A 279 -30.84 55.07 -13.99
N ASP A 280 -31.17 55.29 -12.73
CA ASP A 280 -31.85 56.49 -12.24
C ASP A 280 -31.01 57.76 -12.46
N ALA A 281 -29.69 57.63 -12.49
CA ALA A 281 -28.76 58.73 -12.73
C ALA A 281 -28.43 58.94 -14.22
N ALA A 282 -28.62 57.92 -15.05
CA ALA A 282 -28.26 57.96 -16.46
C ALA A 282 -29.13 58.93 -17.29
N VAL A 283 -28.53 59.43 -18.38
CA VAL A 283 -29.15 60.28 -19.41
C VAL A 283 -29.08 59.61 -20.80
N ASP A 284 -29.73 60.21 -21.79
CA ASP A 284 -29.76 59.68 -23.16
C ASP A 284 -28.36 59.46 -23.74
N GLY A 285 -28.11 58.22 -24.17
CA GLY A 285 -26.87 57.78 -24.78
C GLY A 285 -25.84 57.22 -23.80
N ASP A 286 -26.11 57.23 -22.49
CA ASP A 286 -25.19 56.67 -21.50
C ASP A 286 -25.04 55.15 -21.63
N ILE A 287 -23.83 54.67 -21.34
CA ILE A 287 -23.51 53.25 -21.24
C ILE A 287 -23.31 52.92 -19.76
N ILE A 288 -24.16 52.06 -19.21
CA ILE A 288 -23.99 51.53 -17.87
C ILE A 288 -23.26 50.20 -18.00
N GLN A 289 -22.05 50.16 -17.46
CA GLN A 289 -21.25 48.95 -17.38
C GLN A 289 -21.48 48.32 -16.01
N SER A 290 -21.62 47.01 -15.98
CA SER A 290 -21.66 46.24 -14.73
C SER A 290 -20.58 45.20 -14.72
N GLN A 291 -19.94 45.05 -13.56
CA GLN A 291 -19.07 43.91 -13.30
C GLN A 291 -19.85 42.64 -13.57
N ALA A 292 -19.17 41.58 -14.01
CA ALA A 292 -19.68 40.22 -13.95
C ALA A 292 -20.05 40.00 -12.50
N ALA A 293 -21.31 40.16 -12.11
CA ALA A 293 -21.78 40.10 -10.73
C ALA A 293 -23.24 39.62 -10.75
N ARG A 294 -23.84 39.41 -9.57
CA ARG A 294 -25.26 39.07 -9.44
C ARG A 294 -26.01 40.21 -8.76
N PHE A 295 -26.96 40.80 -9.48
CA PHE A 295 -27.93 41.73 -8.91
C PHE A 295 -29.20 40.97 -8.51
N THR A 296 -29.63 41.14 -7.26
CA THR A 296 -30.85 40.51 -6.72
C THR A 296 -32.03 41.47 -6.59
N GLU A 297 -31.83 42.73 -6.96
CA GLU A 297 -32.87 43.76 -6.94
C GLU A 297 -33.71 43.75 -8.22
N ASP A 298 -34.95 44.24 -8.10
CA ASP A 298 -35.80 44.54 -9.25
C ASP A 298 -35.22 45.73 -10.04
N PHE A 299 -35.31 45.65 -11.37
CA PHE A 299 -34.85 46.68 -12.28
C PHE A 299 -36.02 47.32 -13.04
N ASN A 300 -36.31 48.57 -12.68
CA ASN A 300 -37.43 49.36 -13.14
C ASN A 300 -37.01 50.38 -14.19
N ILE A 301 -37.36 50.11 -15.44
CA ILE A 301 -37.15 50.97 -16.59
C ILE A 301 -38.43 51.80 -16.79
N ASN A 302 -38.50 52.94 -16.10
CA ASN A 302 -39.71 53.78 -15.99
C ASN A 302 -39.48 55.24 -16.41
N ARG A 303 -38.42 55.49 -17.19
CA ARG A 303 -38.00 56.82 -17.60
C ARG A 303 -37.89 56.83 -19.12
N ASN A 304 -38.37 57.90 -19.76
CA ASN A 304 -38.22 58.09 -21.21
C ASN A 304 -36.79 58.54 -21.55
N VAL A 305 -35.83 57.63 -21.36
CA VAL A 305 -34.43 57.79 -21.75
C VAL A 305 -33.94 56.57 -22.54
N SER A 306 -32.88 56.73 -23.33
CA SER A 306 -32.22 55.66 -24.07
C SER A 306 -30.85 55.37 -23.49
N VAL A 307 -30.64 54.18 -22.93
CA VAL A 307 -29.35 53.76 -22.33
C VAL A 307 -28.93 52.38 -22.81
N ILE A 308 -27.62 52.13 -22.80
CA ILE A 308 -27.03 50.81 -23.12
C ILE A 308 -26.57 50.18 -21.81
N LEU A 309 -27.00 48.94 -21.54
CA LEU A 309 -26.51 48.14 -20.42
C LEU A 309 -25.54 47.08 -20.92
N GLU A 310 -24.33 47.10 -20.38
CA GLU A 310 -23.29 46.12 -20.69
C GLU A 310 -22.85 45.40 -19.42
N GLY A 311 -23.05 44.08 -19.38
CA GLY A 311 -22.65 43.22 -18.28
C GLY A 311 -21.40 42.41 -18.57
N GLY A 312 -20.82 41.83 -17.51
CA GLY A 312 -19.72 40.89 -17.62
C GLY A 312 -18.33 41.48 -17.44
N TYR A 313 -18.19 42.72 -16.97
CA TYR A 313 -16.89 43.35 -16.80
C TYR A 313 -16.07 42.77 -15.62
N ASP A 314 -14.73 42.76 -15.73
CA ASP A 314 -13.83 42.51 -14.60
C ASP A 314 -13.91 43.64 -13.54
N CYS A 315 -13.25 43.47 -12.39
CA CYS A 315 -13.33 44.45 -11.29
C CYS A 315 -12.81 45.86 -11.65
N ASP A 316 -11.93 45.94 -12.66
CA ASP A 316 -11.38 47.21 -13.18
C ASP A 316 -12.17 47.78 -14.36
N TYR A 317 -13.21 47.07 -14.82
CA TYR A 317 -14.03 47.40 -15.98
C TYR A 317 -13.22 47.62 -17.27
N THR A 318 -12.26 46.75 -17.52
CA THR A 318 -11.39 46.79 -18.70
C THR A 318 -11.75 45.69 -19.71
N THR A 319 -12.16 44.53 -19.22
CA THR A 319 -12.40 43.35 -20.06
C THR A 319 -13.74 42.71 -19.73
N ASN A 320 -14.50 42.31 -20.76
CA ASN A 320 -15.72 41.52 -20.58
C ASN A 320 -15.36 40.04 -20.45
N ILE A 321 -15.44 39.51 -19.23
CA ILE A 321 -15.05 38.15 -18.84
C ILE A 321 -16.25 37.20 -18.68
N GLY A 322 -17.49 37.66 -18.92
CA GLY A 322 -18.67 36.81 -18.72
C GLY A 322 -20.03 37.49 -18.92
N LYS A 323 -21.02 37.08 -18.14
CA LYS A 323 -22.35 37.72 -18.12
C LYS A 323 -22.71 38.13 -16.69
N THR A 324 -23.42 39.24 -16.56
CA THR A 324 -24.02 39.70 -15.30
C THR A 324 -25.37 39.01 -15.08
N ILE A 325 -25.64 38.48 -13.90
CA ILE A 325 -26.91 37.81 -13.58
C ILE A 325 -27.87 38.81 -12.93
N LEU A 326 -29.10 38.88 -13.43
CA LEU A 326 -30.19 39.66 -12.83
C LEU A 326 -31.32 38.71 -12.38
N LYS A 327 -31.58 38.67 -11.08
CA LYS A 327 -32.56 37.76 -10.45
C LYS A 327 -33.87 38.44 -10.04
N GLY A 328 -33.93 39.78 -10.13
CA GLY A 328 -35.15 40.54 -9.89
C GLY A 328 -36.05 40.61 -11.12
N ASN A 329 -37.23 41.20 -10.94
CA ASN A 329 -38.11 41.51 -12.06
C ASN A 329 -37.55 42.66 -12.88
N MET A 330 -37.69 42.56 -14.20
CA MET A 330 -37.45 43.69 -15.10
C MET A 330 -38.80 44.25 -15.57
N THR A 331 -39.10 45.48 -15.20
CA THR A 331 -40.37 46.14 -15.51
C THR A 331 -40.12 47.32 -16.45
N THR A 332 -40.80 47.33 -17.60
CA THR A 332 -40.70 48.40 -18.60
C THR A 332 -42.02 49.17 -18.66
N ILE A 333 -41.97 50.49 -18.45
CA ILE A 333 -43.15 51.36 -18.46
C ILE A 333 -43.02 52.43 -19.55
N ASP A 334 -41.86 53.07 -19.65
CA ASP A 334 -41.49 54.07 -20.67
C ASP A 334 -39.97 54.02 -20.90
N GLY A 335 -39.50 54.27 -22.14
CA GLY A 335 -38.07 54.32 -22.50
C GLY A 335 -37.60 53.21 -23.45
N THR A 336 -36.29 53.17 -23.72
CA THR A 336 -35.63 52.11 -24.51
C THR A 336 -34.31 51.71 -23.86
N VAL A 337 -34.11 50.42 -23.65
CA VAL A 337 -32.85 49.87 -23.10
C VAL A 337 -32.34 48.79 -24.03
N GLU A 338 -31.08 48.91 -24.45
CA GLU A 338 -30.36 47.84 -25.14
C GLU A 338 -29.51 47.07 -24.11
N ILE A 339 -29.64 45.74 -24.08
CA ILE A 339 -29.02 44.90 -23.04
C ILE A 339 -28.07 43.90 -23.69
N GLY A 340 -26.78 43.98 -23.33
CA GLY A 340 -25.74 43.03 -23.71
C GLY A 340 -25.06 42.43 -22.49
N GLY A 341 -24.74 41.13 -22.53
CA GLY A 341 -23.94 40.49 -21.48
C GLY A 341 -24.70 40.24 -20.16
N PHE A 342 -26.03 40.07 -20.18
CA PHE A 342 -26.81 39.68 -18.99
C PHE A 342 -27.44 38.28 -19.12
N VAL A 343 -27.73 37.65 -17.98
CA VAL A 343 -28.59 36.46 -17.85
C VAL A 343 -29.72 36.79 -16.87
N MET A 344 -30.97 36.57 -17.29
CA MET A 344 -32.14 36.65 -16.42
C MET A 344 -32.37 35.30 -15.76
N GLU A 345 -32.43 35.27 -14.43
CA GLU A 345 -32.68 34.07 -13.62
C GLU A 345 -34.01 34.17 -12.87
#